data_AF-A0A8J4W074-F1
#
_entry.id   AF-A0A8J4W074-F1
#
_cell.length_a   1.000
_cell.length_b   1.000
_cell.length_c   1.000
_cell.angle_alpha   90.00
_cell.angle_beta   90.00
_cell.angle_gamma   90.00
#
_symmetry.space_group_name_H-M   'P 1'
#
loop_
_entity.id
_entity.type
_entity.pdbx_description
1 polymer ?
#
loop_
_entity_poly.entity_id
_entity_poly.type
_entity_poly.pdbx_seq_one_letter_code
_entity_poly.pdbx_strand_id
1 'polypeptide(L)'
;MCSSAQLNPSELFALKHPDSPGFVVKEHFLGQQNALAVRDALLEMVQSHPFHEAKIGVGENLRNDRAVRGDRIHWIQMPRDPNAPTSEGVISPAILHLHKQVESLVFSLKKVSPELDLRNVVSTQLAIFSGDGARFVKHLDANSNAQWDEYGATSNDGLVRLVTCVYYLGDQ
;
A
#
# COMPACT_ATOMS: atom_id res chain seq x y z
N MET A 1 -17.73 18.91 3.45
CA MET A 1 -16.41 18.83 2.77
C MET A 1 -15.46 18.11 3.72
N CYS A 2 -14.97 16.92 3.39
CA CYS A 2 -13.91 16.30 4.18
C CYS A 2 -12.60 17.03 3.88
N SER A 3 -11.91 17.49 4.92
CA SER A 3 -10.55 18.01 4.79
C SER A 3 -9.63 16.92 4.25
N SER A 4 -8.71 17.26 3.35
CA SER A 4 -7.71 16.32 2.87
C SER A 4 -6.66 16.07 3.96
N ALA A 5 -6.28 14.81 4.15
CA ALA A 5 -5.28 14.44 5.15
C ALA A 5 -3.91 15.10 4.87
N GLN A 6 -3.24 15.54 5.93
CA GLN A 6 -1.93 16.19 5.86
C GLN A 6 -0.98 15.63 6.92
N LEU A 7 0.31 15.67 6.60
CA LEU A 7 1.39 15.44 7.55
C LEU A 7 1.69 16.75 8.29
N ASN A 8 1.73 16.69 9.62
CA ASN A 8 2.16 17.82 10.43
C ASN A 8 3.71 17.91 10.46
N PRO A 9 4.29 19.00 11.00
CA PRO A 9 5.74 19.18 11.01
C PRO A 9 6.54 18.09 11.73
N SER A 10 6.04 17.53 12.84
CA SER A 10 6.76 16.48 13.56
C SER A 10 6.71 15.14 12.82
N GLU A 11 5.60 14.85 12.14
CA GLU A 11 5.46 13.68 11.26
C GLU A 11 6.40 13.79 10.05
N LEU A 12 6.53 14.96 9.47
CA LEU A 12 7.50 15.21 8.40
C LEU A 12 8.94 15.02 8.88
N PHE A 13 9.27 15.53 10.06
CA PHE A 13 10.58 15.30 10.66
C PHE A 13 10.86 13.80 10.86
N ALA A 14 9.89 13.06 11.39
CA ALA A 14 9.99 11.62 11.65
C ALA A 14 10.15 10.76 10.39
N LEU A 15 9.79 11.28 9.22
CA LEU A 15 9.97 10.59 7.93
C LEU A 15 11.26 11.00 7.20
N LYS A 16 11.83 12.16 7.52
CA LYS A 16 12.98 12.73 6.80
C LYS A 16 14.32 12.59 7.52
N HIS A 17 14.32 12.70 8.84
CA HIS A 17 15.58 12.82 9.58
C HIS A 17 16.31 11.46 9.63
N PRO A 18 17.62 11.37 9.33
CA PRO A 18 18.35 10.10 9.32
C PRO A 18 18.29 9.32 10.64
N ASP A 19 18.28 10.05 11.76
CA ASP A 19 18.22 9.47 13.10
C ASP A 19 16.78 9.27 13.63
N SER A 20 15.77 9.51 12.79
CA SER A 20 14.37 9.30 13.19
C SER A 20 13.93 7.84 13.01
N PRO A 21 12.80 7.43 13.60
CA PRO A 21 12.27 6.08 13.42
C PRO A 21 11.90 5.73 11.97
N GLY A 22 11.72 6.72 11.09
CA GLY A 22 11.37 6.50 9.68
C GLY A 22 9.91 6.07 9.46
N PHE A 23 9.04 6.19 10.46
CA PHE A 23 7.62 5.86 10.34
C PHE A 23 6.73 6.81 11.16
N VAL A 24 5.46 6.89 10.75
CA VAL A 24 4.40 7.65 11.43
C VAL A 24 3.17 6.76 11.56
N VAL A 25 2.53 6.78 12.73
CA VAL A 25 1.25 6.11 12.98
C VAL A 25 0.16 7.16 13.14
N LYS A 26 -0.92 7.02 12.37
CA LYS A 26 -2.12 7.85 12.47
C LYS A 26 -3.31 7.02 12.94
N GLU A 27 -3.71 7.21 14.19
CA GLU A 27 -4.92 6.61 14.73
C GLU A 27 -6.17 7.32 14.22
N HIS A 28 -7.28 6.59 14.13
CA HIS A 28 -8.57 7.11 13.69
C HIS A 28 -8.53 7.88 12.34
N PHE A 29 -7.63 7.49 11.44
CA PHE A 29 -7.29 8.26 10.22
C PHE A 29 -8.48 8.73 9.39
N LEU A 30 -9.47 7.87 9.16
CA LEU A 30 -10.71 8.22 8.45
C LEU A 30 -11.90 8.52 9.39
N GLY A 31 -11.74 8.29 10.69
CA GLY A 31 -12.84 8.14 11.65
C GLY A 31 -13.58 6.79 11.50
N GLN A 32 -14.34 6.43 12.53
CA GLN A 32 -14.96 5.10 12.64
C GLN A 32 -15.92 4.78 11.49
N GLN A 33 -16.83 5.71 11.14
CA GLN A 33 -17.86 5.45 10.13
C GLN A 33 -17.26 5.19 8.73
N ASN A 34 -16.29 6.00 8.32
CA ASN A 34 -15.61 5.81 7.04
C ASN A 34 -14.73 4.55 7.05
N ALA A 35 -14.08 4.24 8.17
CA ALA A 35 -13.31 3.01 8.32
C ALA A 35 -14.19 1.75 8.16
N LEU A 36 -15.38 1.75 8.77
CA LEU A 36 -16.36 0.67 8.61
C LEU A 36 -16.84 0.55 7.15
N ALA A 37 -17.18 1.68 6.50
CA ALA A 37 -17.58 1.66 5.10
C ALA A 37 -16.49 1.11 4.17
N VAL A 38 -15.22 1.43 4.44
CA VAL A 38 -14.07 0.87 3.71
C VAL A 38 -13.95 -0.63 3.98
N ARG A 39 -14.04 -1.06 5.24
CA ARG A 39 -13.98 -2.47 5.63
C ARG A 39 -15.05 -3.28 4.90
N ASP A 40 -16.29 -2.83 4.95
CA ASP A 40 -17.42 -3.55 4.37
C ASP A 40 -17.28 -3.65 2.84
N ALA A 41 -16.85 -2.58 2.17
CA ALA A 41 -16.56 -2.59 0.73
C ALA A 41 -15.42 -3.54 0.34
N LEU A 42 -14.36 -3.61 1.15
CA LEU A 42 -13.25 -4.53 0.89
C LEU A 42 -13.66 -5.98 1.18
N LEU A 43 -14.48 -6.24 2.20
CA LEU A 43 -15.02 -7.59 2.46
C LEU A 43 -15.93 -8.08 1.32
N GLU A 44 -16.71 -7.19 0.71
CA GLU A 44 -17.48 -7.51 -0.50
C GLU A 44 -16.54 -7.88 -1.67
N MET A 45 -15.41 -7.17 -1.83
CA MET A 45 -14.37 -7.52 -2.80
C MET A 45 -13.76 -8.90 -2.51
N VAL A 46 -13.52 -9.24 -1.24
CA VAL A 46 -13.03 -10.57 -0.82
C VAL A 46 -13.97 -11.69 -1.26
N GLN A 47 -15.28 -11.46 -1.24
CA GLN A 47 -16.28 -12.46 -1.62
C GLN A 47 -16.44 -12.59 -3.14
N SER A 48 -16.18 -11.51 -3.89
CA SER A 48 -16.43 -11.42 -5.33
C SER A 48 -15.20 -11.66 -6.22
N HIS A 49 -13.99 -11.56 -5.66
CA HIS A 49 -12.75 -11.63 -6.43
C HIS A 49 -11.82 -12.76 -5.95
N PRO A 50 -11.02 -13.35 -6.85
CA PRO A 50 -10.03 -14.33 -6.46
C PRO A 50 -8.90 -13.67 -5.65
N PHE A 51 -8.63 -14.27 -4.50
CA PHE A 51 -7.48 -13.97 -3.66
C PHE A 51 -6.45 -15.08 -3.78
N HIS A 52 -5.21 -14.70 -4.06
CA HIS A 52 -4.12 -15.64 -4.28
C HIS A 52 -3.21 -15.70 -3.06
N GLU A 53 -2.58 -16.85 -2.85
CA GLU A 53 -1.49 -16.93 -1.87
C GLU A 53 -0.39 -15.94 -2.22
N ALA A 54 0.07 -15.20 -1.22
CA ALA A 54 1.15 -14.26 -1.43
C ALA A 54 2.46 -14.99 -1.78
N LYS A 55 3.16 -14.45 -2.76
CA LYS A 55 4.47 -14.94 -3.20
C LYS A 55 5.59 -14.16 -2.53
N ILE A 56 6.73 -14.82 -2.38
CA ILE A 56 8.02 -14.22 -2.00
C ILE A 56 9.03 -14.45 -3.13
N GLY A 57 10.07 -13.60 -3.19
CA GLY A 57 11.12 -13.68 -4.21
C GLY A 57 10.95 -12.67 -5.34
N VAL A 58 11.85 -12.74 -6.33
CA VAL A 58 11.97 -11.80 -7.45
C VAL A 58 12.13 -12.59 -8.75
N GLY A 59 11.53 -12.08 -9.83
CA GLY A 59 11.65 -12.67 -11.15
C GLY A 59 11.26 -14.15 -11.18
N GLU A 60 12.16 -14.98 -11.70
CA GLU A 60 11.94 -16.43 -11.83
C GLU A 60 11.96 -17.17 -10.47
N ASN A 61 12.41 -16.54 -9.39
CA ASN A 61 12.49 -17.12 -8.05
C ASN A 61 11.22 -16.89 -7.21
N LEU A 62 10.12 -16.47 -7.84
CA LEU A 62 8.83 -16.29 -7.18
C LEU A 62 8.26 -17.63 -6.71
N ARG A 63 8.05 -17.76 -5.41
CA ARG A 63 7.50 -18.98 -4.80
C ARG A 63 6.49 -18.67 -3.71
N ASN A 64 5.61 -19.64 -3.43
CA ASN A 64 4.73 -19.61 -2.28
C ASN A 64 5.46 -20.27 -1.10
N ASP A 65 5.57 -19.57 0.02
CA ASP A 65 6.17 -20.09 1.25
C ASP A 65 5.38 -19.58 2.45
N ARG A 66 4.40 -20.38 2.88
CA ARG A 66 3.50 -20.02 3.98
C ARG A 66 4.22 -19.85 5.32
N ALA A 67 5.43 -20.39 5.49
CA ALA A 67 6.20 -20.21 6.73
C ALA A 67 6.81 -18.80 6.83
N VAL A 68 7.06 -18.17 5.67
CA VAL A 68 7.62 -16.82 5.51
C VAL A 68 6.51 -15.78 5.38
N ARG A 69 5.52 -16.02 4.51
CA ARG A 69 4.42 -15.11 4.21
C ARG A 69 3.12 -15.89 4.00
N GLY A 70 2.19 -15.77 4.96
CA GLY A 70 0.97 -16.58 5.05
C GLY A 70 -0.33 -15.87 4.66
N ASP A 71 -0.28 -14.63 4.17
CA ASP A 71 -1.47 -13.90 3.72
C ASP A 71 -1.94 -14.33 2.32
N ARG A 72 -3.21 -14.08 2.08
CA ARG A 72 -3.78 -14.05 0.73
C ARG A 72 -3.91 -12.61 0.28
N ILE A 73 -3.56 -12.33 -0.97
CA ILE A 73 -3.55 -10.98 -1.52
C ILE A 73 -4.43 -10.84 -2.75
N HIS A 74 -4.88 -9.61 -2.95
CA HIS A 74 -5.46 -9.11 -4.18
C HIS A 74 -4.84 -7.74 -4.49
N TRP A 75 -4.40 -7.54 -5.73
CA TRP A 75 -3.86 -6.26 -6.19
C TRP A 75 -5.02 -5.43 -6.76
N ILE A 76 -5.28 -4.28 -6.14
CA ILE A 76 -6.37 -3.39 -6.54
C ILE A 76 -5.88 -2.43 -7.62
N GLN A 77 -6.50 -2.46 -8.78
CA GLN A 77 -6.25 -1.54 -9.89
C GLN A 77 -7.02 -0.25 -9.70
N MET A 78 -6.39 0.73 -9.05
CA MET A 78 -7.01 2.04 -8.83
C MET A 78 -7.23 2.77 -10.16
N PRO A 79 -8.48 3.12 -10.51
CA PRO A 79 -8.76 3.78 -11.77
C PRO A 79 -8.33 5.24 -11.71
N ARG A 80 -7.87 5.78 -12.85
CA ARG A 80 -7.60 7.22 -12.99
C ARG A 80 -8.87 8.06 -12.97
N ASP A 81 -9.96 7.51 -13.53
CA ASP A 81 -11.30 8.08 -13.47
C ASP A 81 -12.14 7.24 -12.49
N PRO A 82 -12.68 7.84 -11.41
CA PRO A 82 -13.55 7.17 -10.44
C PRO A 82 -14.73 6.40 -11.03
N ASN A 83 -15.20 6.77 -12.24
CA ASN A 83 -16.33 6.13 -12.90
C ASN A 83 -15.91 5.14 -13.99
N ALA A 84 -14.61 5.01 -14.27
CA ALA A 84 -14.15 4.07 -15.29
C ALA A 84 -14.26 2.62 -14.77
N PRO A 85 -14.74 1.69 -15.60
CA PRO A 85 -14.75 0.28 -15.24
C PRO A 85 -13.31 -0.23 -15.13
N THR A 86 -13.05 -1.00 -14.07
CA THR A 86 -11.80 -1.74 -13.89
C THR A 86 -12.03 -3.24 -14.12
N SER A 87 -10.96 -4.04 -14.06
CA SER A 87 -11.10 -5.50 -14.01
C SER A 87 -11.88 -5.99 -12.79
N GLU A 88 -12.04 -5.14 -11.77
CA GLU A 88 -12.80 -5.37 -10.55
C GLU A 88 -14.21 -4.77 -10.59
N GLY A 89 -14.63 -4.22 -11.73
CA GLY A 89 -15.85 -3.41 -11.85
C GLY A 89 -15.64 -1.96 -11.41
N VAL A 90 -16.69 -1.32 -10.91
CA VAL A 90 -16.60 0.05 -10.38
C VAL A 90 -16.14 -0.02 -8.92
N ILE A 91 -14.99 0.59 -8.62
CA ILE A 91 -14.44 0.62 -7.26
C ILE A 91 -15.37 1.41 -6.34
N SER A 92 -15.66 0.84 -5.17
CA SER A 92 -16.52 1.49 -4.16
C SER A 92 -16.03 2.90 -3.80
N PRO A 93 -16.94 3.89 -3.68
CA PRO A 93 -16.60 5.25 -3.23
C PRO A 93 -15.84 5.30 -1.90
N ALA A 94 -16.07 4.33 -1.00
CA ALA A 94 -15.36 4.25 0.27
C ALA A 94 -13.87 3.94 0.07
N ILE A 95 -13.55 2.97 -0.80
CA ILE A 95 -12.17 2.61 -1.14
C ILE A 95 -11.46 3.77 -1.84
N LEU A 96 -12.16 4.44 -2.78
CA LEU A 96 -11.64 5.64 -3.44
C LEU A 96 -11.39 6.80 -2.46
N HIS A 97 -12.25 6.94 -1.44
CA HIS A 97 -12.05 7.93 -0.39
C HIS A 97 -10.77 7.66 0.40
N LEU A 98 -10.55 6.42 0.86
CA LEU A 98 -9.30 6.03 1.53
C LEU A 98 -8.09 6.34 0.64
N HIS A 99 -8.13 5.93 -0.63
CA HIS A 99 -7.04 6.16 -1.58
C HIS A 99 -6.68 7.65 -1.68
N LYS A 100 -7.68 8.52 -1.87
CA LYS A 100 -7.48 9.98 -1.94
C LYS A 100 -6.87 10.56 -0.66
N GLN A 101 -7.24 10.05 0.51
CA GLN A 101 -6.65 10.51 1.78
C GLN A 101 -5.18 10.10 1.88
N VAL A 102 -4.83 8.88 1.47
CA VAL A 102 -3.43 8.42 1.43
C VAL A 102 -2.62 9.21 0.40
N GLU A 103 -3.16 9.43 -0.81
CA GLU A 103 -2.52 10.26 -1.84
C GLU A 103 -2.23 11.68 -1.34
N SER A 104 -3.16 12.27 -0.58
CA SER A 104 -2.95 13.60 0.02
C SER A 104 -1.76 13.62 0.98
N LEU A 105 -1.59 12.58 1.81
CA LEU A 105 -0.41 12.46 2.69
C LEU A 105 0.89 12.36 1.90
N VAL A 106 0.93 11.49 0.89
CA VAL A 106 2.12 11.29 0.04
C VAL A 106 2.44 12.56 -0.76
N PHE A 107 1.43 13.27 -1.23
CA PHE A 107 1.59 14.54 -1.91
C PHE A 107 2.20 15.61 -1.00
N SER A 108 1.75 15.71 0.25
CA SER A 108 2.37 16.58 1.26
C SER A 108 3.85 16.24 1.46
N LEU A 109 4.21 14.95 1.56
CA LEU A 109 5.59 14.50 1.70
C LEU A 109 6.44 14.88 0.47
N LYS A 110 5.94 14.63 -0.74
CA LYS A 110 6.58 14.98 -2.01
C LYS A 110 6.89 16.47 -2.09
N LYS A 111 5.96 17.32 -1.64
CA LYS A 111 6.12 18.78 -1.65
C LYS A 111 7.28 19.27 -0.78
N VAL A 112 7.50 18.62 0.36
CA VAL A 112 8.54 19.04 1.32
C VAL A 112 9.84 18.22 1.20
N SER A 113 9.84 17.16 0.40
CA SER A 113 10.99 16.28 0.17
C SER A 113 11.19 16.00 -1.33
N PRO A 114 11.43 17.03 -2.16
CA PRO A 114 11.65 16.85 -3.59
C PRO A 114 12.82 15.91 -3.92
N GLU A 115 13.80 15.81 -3.02
CA GLU A 115 14.96 14.91 -3.12
C GLU A 115 14.59 13.42 -3.15
N LEU A 116 13.40 13.04 -2.68
CA LEU A 116 12.93 11.66 -2.75
C LEU A 116 12.49 11.24 -4.17
N ASP A 117 12.35 12.18 -5.12
CA ASP A 117 11.84 11.92 -6.48
C ASP A 117 10.58 11.04 -6.49
N LEU A 118 9.62 11.31 -5.58
CA LEU A 118 8.40 10.51 -5.48
C LEU A 118 7.58 10.62 -6.78
N ARG A 119 7.60 9.55 -7.57
CA ARG A 119 6.81 9.42 -8.80
C ARG A 119 5.38 9.04 -8.49
N ASN A 120 4.45 9.39 -9.37
CA ASN A 120 3.03 9.06 -9.22
C ASN A 120 2.73 7.61 -9.67
N VAL A 121 3.54 6.66 -9.18
CA VAL A 121 3.39 5.22 -9.45
C VAL A 121 3.07 4.55 -8.14
N VAL A 122 1.85 4.03 -8.02
CA VAL A 122 1.32 3.44 -6.79
C VAL A 122 0.86 2.02 -7.08
N SER A 123 1.15 1.10 -6.16
CA SER A 123 0.61 -0.26 -6.17
C SER A 123 -0.21 -0.47 -4.92
N THR A 124 -1.48 -0.84 -5.07
CA THR A 124 -2.39 -1.06 -3.93
C THR A 124 -2.64 -2.55 -3.73
N GLN A 125 -2.42 -3.03 -2.51
CA GLN A 125 -2.58 -4.43 -2.14
C GLN A 125 -3.58 -4.55 -0.99
N LEU A 126 -4.60 -5.40 -1.15
CA LEU A 126 -5.42 -5.89 -0.06
C LEU A 126 -4.87 -7.25 0.39
N ALA A 127 -4.52 -7.35 1.66
CA ALA A 127 -3.96 -8.55 2.27
C ALA A 127 -4.86 -9.06 3.40
N ILE A 128 -5.03 -10.39 3.47
CA ILE A 128 -5.82 -11.07 4.51
C ILE A 128 -4.96 -12.11 5.20
N PHE A 129 -4.86 -12.00 6.52
CA PHE A 129 -4.29 -13.03 7.38
C PHE A 129 -5.42 -13.82 8.03
N SER A 130 -5.48 -15.14 7.83
CA SER A 130 -6.61 -15.97 8.27
C SER A 130 -6.63 -16.33 9.77
N GLY A 131 -5.67 -15.83 10.57
CA GLY A 131 -5.62 -16.09 12.02
C GLY A 131 -4.98 -17.42 12.44
N ASP A 132 -4.85 -18.40 11.54
CA ASP A 132 -4.29 -19.74 11.82
C ASP A 132 -2.74 -19.77 11.89
N GLY A 133 -2.13 -18.82 12.61
CA GLY A 133 -0.68 -18.64 12.65
C GLY A 133 -0.09 -18.04 11.36
N ALA A 134 -0.96 -17.59 10.44
CA ALA A 134 -0.56 -16.83 9.27
C ALA A 134 0.24 -15.59 9.71
N ARG A 135 1.45 -15.45 9.18
CA ARG A 135 2.39 -14.39 9.57
C ARG A 135 3.16 -13.89 8.36
N PHE A 136 3.82 -12.75 8.53
CA PHE A 136 4.86 -12.30 7.63
C PHE A 136 6.12 -12.06 8.46
N VAL A 137 7.17 -12.85 8.19
CA VAL A 137 8.45 -12.71 8.89
C VAL A 137 9.09 -11.35 8.59
N LYS A 138 10.09 -10.96 9.40
CA LYS A 138 10.86 -9.73 9.20
C LYS A 138 11.41 -9.65 7.76
N HIS A 139 11.10 -8.56 7.05
CA HIS A 139 11.47 -8.34 5.66
C HIS A 139 11.60 -6.85 5.34
N LEU A 140 11.97 -6.54 4.10
CA LEU A 140 11.93 -5.21 3.50
C LEU A 140 11.00 -5.24 2.28
N ASP A 141 10.13 -4.23 2.15
CA ASP A 141 9.24 -4.09 0.99
C ASP A 141 9.99 -3.64 -0.27
N ALA A 142 11.03 -2.82 -0.06
CA ALA A 142 11.93 -2.36 -1.10
C ALA A 142 13.08 -3.37 -1.25
N ASN A 143 13.33 -3.78 -2.49
CA ASN A 143 14.50 -4.58 -2.80
C ASN A 143 15.73 -3.67 -2.91
N SER A 144 16.82 -4.00 -2.21
CA SER A 144 18.09 -3.28 -2.30
C SER A 144 18.75 -3.38 -3.68
N ASN A 145 18.34 -4.36 -4.49
CA ASN A 145 18.99 -4.70 -5.76
C ASN A 145 18.43 -3.95 -6.98
N ALA A 146 17.68 -2.86 -6.81
CA ALA A 146 17.27 -2.02 -7.95
C ALA A 146 18.44 -1.37 -8.72
N GLN A 147 19.70 -1.58 -8.28
CA GLN A 147 20.90 -1.26 -9.05
C GLN A 147 21.55 -2.46 -9.77
N TRP A 148 21.21 -3.71 -9.44
CA TRP A 148 21.95 -4.91 -9.90
C TRP A 148 20.98 -6.05 -10.23
N ASP A 149 20.20 -5.89 -11.31
CA ASP A 149 19.59 -7.03 -11.99
C ASP A 149 20.50 -7.41 -13.18
N GLU A 150 21.35 -8.41 -12.96
CA GLU A 150 22.07 -9.15 -14.01
C GLU A 150 21.04 -9.85 -14.90
N TYR A 151 20.61 -9.22 -16.00
CA TYR A 151 20.21 -9.90 -17.24
C TYR A 151 19.97 -8.94 -18.42
N GLY A 152 20.57 -7.73 -18.44
CA GLY A 152 20.54 -6.85 -19.62
C GLY A 152 19.14 -6.42 -20.12
N ALA A 153 18.07 -6.82 -19.43
CA ALA A 153 16.71 -6.37 -19.63
C ALA A 153 16.42 -5.39 -18.50
N THR A 154 16.75 -4.14 -18.77
CA THR A 154 16.36 -3.00 -17.95
C THR A 154 14.85 -3.07 -17.65
N SER A 155 14.49 -3.11 -16.37
CA SER A 155 13.41 -2.26 -15.92
C SER A 155 13.79 -0.85 -16.37
N ASN A 156 13.25 -0.41 -17.51
CA ASN A 156 13.67 0.83 -18.16
C ASN A 156 13.46 2.09 -17.29
N ASP A 157 12.84 1.98 -16.11
CA ASP A 157 12.47 3.14 -15.29
C ASP A 157 13.13 3.22 -13.89
N GLY A 158 13.85 2.20 -13.41
CA GLY A 158 14.54 2.27 -12.11
C GLY A 158 13.62 2.54 -10.91
N LEU A 159 12.36 2.07 -10.96
CA LEU A 159 11.35 2.34 -9.94
C LEU A 159 11.61 1.54 -8.66
N VAL A 160 11.70 2.23 -7.52
CA VAL A 160 11.85 1.64 -6.17
C VAL A 160 10.66 2.06 -5.32
N ARG A 161 10.18 1.15 -4.45
CA ARG A 161 9.19 1.50 -3.42
C ARG A 161 9.86 2.38 -2.37
N LEU A 162 9.47 3.64 -2.32
CA LEU A 162 10.04 4.63 -1.40
C LEU A 162 9.17 4.86 -0.17
N VAL A 163 7.86 4.64 -0.28
CA VAL A 163 6.90 4.86 0.80
C VAL A 163 5.95 3.68 0.83
N THR A 164 5.82 3.05 2.01
CA THR A 164 4.77 2.07 2.29
C THR A 164 3.72 2.72 3.19
N CYS A 165 2.46 2.66 2.78
CA CYS A 165 1.32 3.04 3.62
C CYS A 165 0.50 1.79 3.93
N VAL A 166 0.36 1.47 5.22
CA VAL A 166 -0.49 0.35 5.67
C VAL A 166 -1.69 0.91 6.41
N TYR A 167 -2.89 0.54 5.96
CA TYR A 167 -4.14 0.89 6.62
C TYR A 167 -4.77 -0.38 7.20
N TYR A 168 -4.79 -0.48 8.52
CA TYR A 168 -5.35 -1.63 9.23
C TYR A 168 -6.86 -1.52 9.39
N LEU A 169 -7.55 -2.63 9.14
CA LEU A 169 -9.01 -2.77 9.18
C LEU A 169 -9.49 -3.89 10.11
N GLY A 170 -8.58 -4.42 10.94
CA GLY A 170 -8.93 -5.42 11.94
C GLY A 170 -9.89 -4.86 12.97
N ASP A 171 -10.73 -5.73 13.54
CA ASP A 171 -11.65 -5.33 14.61
C ASP A 171 -10.86 -4.84 15.83
N GLN A 172 -11.37 -3.77 16.47
CA GLN A 172 -11.03 -3.40 17.84
C GLN A 172 -11.89 -4.19 18.82
#